data_AF-A0A7S1GZM9-F1
#
_entry.id   AF-A0A7S1GZM9-F1
#
_cell.length_a   1.000
_cell.length_b   1.000
_cell.length_c   1.000
_cell.angle_alpha   90.00
_cell.angle_beta   90.00
_cell.angle_gamma   90.00
#
_symmetry.space_group_name_H-M   'P 1'
#
loop_
_entity.id
_entity.type
_entity.pdbx_description
1 polymer ?
#
loop_
_entity_poly.entity_id
_entity_poly.type
_entity_poly.pdbx_seq_one_letter_code
_entity_poly.pdbx_strand_id
1 'polypeptide(L)'
;DINTKQARYKIDINAKQLRLHGTGIVTDEESLLVVEGGPKALAKFHKLVMKRIKWSAQDEDEEEDEDEMKDDEEKGENFCRLVWEGKVTKANFGEFRFEAATSEGNARDILRRKGVEQYWDLIKSYDQDAQR
;
A
#
# COMPACT_ATOMS: atom_id res chain seq x y z
N ASP A 1 5.74 6.79 -3.68
CA ASP A 1 4.76 7.11 -4.72
C ASP A 1 4.23 5.90 -5.49
N ILE A 2 2.92 5.67 -5.35
CA ILE A 2 2.13 4.69 -6.10
C ILE A 2 1.65 5.22 -7.47
N ASN A 3 1.94 6.49 -7.77
CA ASN A 3 1.49 7.17 -8.99
C ASN A 3 2.27 6.72 -10.24
N THR A 4 3.34 5.94 -10.10
CA THR A 4 3.97 5.29 -11.26
C THR A 4 2.98 4.35 -11.94
N LYS A 5 2.79 4.54 -13.26
CA LYS A 5 1.83 3.77 -14.06
C LYS A 5 2.04 2.25 -13.93
N GLN A 6 3.29 1.82 -13.82
CA GLN A 6 3.66 0.41 -13.71
C GLN A 6 3.25 -0.19 -12.35
N ALA A 7 3.54 0.48 -11.23
CA ALA A 7 3.14 0.01 -9.90
C ALA A 7 1.62 -0.02 -9.77
N ARG A 8 0.94 1.05 -10.18
CA ARG A 8 -0.53 1.14 -10.16
C ARG A 8 -1.20 0.03 -10.97
N TYR A 9 -0.68 -0.26 -12.16
CA TYR A 9 -1.18 -1.34 -13.01
C TYR A 9 -0.95 -2.73 -12.38
N LYS A 10 0.26 -2.99 -11.88
CA LYS A 10 0.59 -4.25 -11.19
C LYS A 10 -0.36 -4.47 -10.01
N ILE A 11 -0.60 -3.45 -9.20
CA ILE A 11 -1.52 -3.50 -8.06
C ILE A 11 -2.95 -3.79 -8.50
N ASP A 12 -3.48 -3.01 -9.45
CA ASP A 12 -4.87 -3.14 -9.93
C ASP A 12 -5.16 -4.55 -10.47
N ILE A 13 -4.31 -5.05 -11.37
CA ILE A 13 -4.51 -6.35 -12.00
C ILE A 13 -4.36 -7.49 -11.00
N ASN A 14 -3.36 -7.45 -10.11
CA ASN A 14 -3.19 -8.53 -9.13
C ASN A 14 -4.31 -8.53 -8.09
N ALA A 15 -4.80 -7.35 -7.66
CA ALA A 15 -5.94 -7.27 -6.77
C ALA A 15 -7.20 -7.90 -7.40
N LYS A 16 -7.48 -7.58 -8.67
CA LYS A 16 -8.60 -8.15 -9.43
C LYS A 16 -8.46 -9.66 -9.64
N GLN A 17 -7.29 -10.13 -10.08
CA GLN A 17 -7.03 -11.56 -10.30
C GLN A 17 -7.15 -12.39 -9.02
N LEU A 18 -6.70 -11.84 -7.89
CA LEU A 18 -6.78 -12.48 -6.58
C LEU A 18 -8.13 -12.28 -5.89
N ARG A 19 -9.08 -11.57 -6.52
CA ARG A 19 -10.40 -11.22 -5.96
C ARG A 19 -10.29 -10.56 -4.59
N LEU A 20 -9.32 -9.66 -4.47
CA LEU A 20 -9.11 -8.86 -3.28
C LEU A 20 -10.03 -7.64 -3.28
N HIS A 21 -10.43 -7.25 -2.08
CA HIS A 21 -11.23 -6.06 -1.81
C HIS A 21 -10.33 -4.99 -1.22
N GLY A 22 -10.69 -3.72 -1.36
CA GLY A 22 -9.86 -2.66 -0.78
C GLY A 22 -9.89 -1.35 -1.54
N THR A 23 -8.96 -0.47 -1.20
CA THR A 23 -8.78 0.79 -1.92
C THR A 23 -7.33 1.26 -1.87
N GLY A 24 -6.88 1.88 -2.96
CA GLY A 24 -5.65 2.67 -2.97
C GLY A 24 -6.01 4.14 -2.98
N ILE A 25 -5.70 4.88 -1.92
CA ILE A 25 -5.86 6.33 -1.84
C ILE A 25 -4.53 6.97 -2.20
N VAL A 26 -4.56 7.82 -3.23
CA VAL A 26 -3.39 8.55 -3.70
C VAL A 26 -3.57 10.03 -3.37
N THR A 27 -2.63 10.60 -2.63
CA THR A 27 -2.49 12.05 -2.43
C THR A 27 -1.15 12.52 -2.98
N ASP A 28 -0.93 13.83 -3.02
CA ASP A 28 0.31 14.42 -3.51
C ASP A 28 1.52 14.13 -2.60
N GLU A 29 1.29 13.93 -1.30
CA GLU A 29 2.34 13.71 -0.30
C GLU A 29 2.45 12.22 0.10
N GLU A 30 1.32 11.58 0.39
CA GLU A 30 1.26 10.22 0.90
C GLU A 30 0.30 9.34 0.09
N SER A 31 0.54 8.03 0.12
CA SER A 31 -0.33 7.07 -0.51
C SER A 31 -0.64 5.93 0.43
N LEU A 32 -1.93 5.58 0.52
CA LEU A 32 -2.41 4.49 1.36
C LEU A 32 -2.95 3.37 0.47
N LEU A 33 -2.51 2.15 0.75
CA LEU A 33 -3.04 0.94 0.15
C LEU A 33 -3.70 0.06 1.21
N VAL A 34 -5.02 -0.08 1.16
CA VAL A 34 -5.78 -0.97 2.05
C VAL A 34 -6.30 -2.15 1.25
N VAL A 35 -6.04 -3.36 1.74
CA VAL A 35 -6.45 -4.60 1.05
C VAL A 35 -7.01 -5.61 2.06
N GLU A 36 -8.17 -6.17 1.74
CA GLU A 36 -8.90 -7.16 2.52
C GLU A 36 -9.17 -8.40 1.66
N GLY A 37 -9.02 -9.60 2.23
CA GLY A 37 -9.27 -10.83 1.51
C GLY A 37 -8.84 -12.08 2.25
N GLY A 38 -8.82 -13.21 1.53
CA GLY A 38 -8.37 -14.49 2.08
C GLY A 38 -6.86 -14.50 2.34
N PRO A 39 -6.38 -15.22 3.38
CA PRO A 39 -4.98 -15.16 3.81
C PRO A 39 -3.97 -15.57 2.72
N LYS A 40 -4.32 -16.56 1.89
CA LYS A 40 -3.47 -16.97 0.75
C LYS A 40 -3.36 -15.91 -0.34
N ALA A 41 -4.44 -15.19 -0.60
CA ALA A 41 -4.48 -14.11 -1.58
C ALA A 41 -3.71 -12.89 -1.06
N LEU A 42 -3.90 -12.55 0.22
CA LEU A 42 -3.16 -11.49 0.91
C LEU A 42 -1.66 -11.76 0.92
N ALA A 43 -1.21 -12.98 1.25
CA ALA A 43 0.22 -13.32 1.24
C ALA A 43 0.87 -13.15 -0.15
N LYS A 44 0.16 -13.54 -1.23
CA LYS A 44 0.62 -13.33 -2.60
C LYS A 44 0.71 -11.85 -2.95
N PHE A 45 -0.29 -11.08 -2.56
CA PHE A 45 -0.34 -9.65 -2.82
C PHE A 45 0.71 -8.88 -2.00
N HIS A 46 0.91 -9.26 -0.74
CA HIS A 46 1.97 -8.74 0.12
C HIS A 46 3.36 -8.97 -0.51
N LYS A 47 3.64 -10.20 -0.99
CA LYS A 47 4.90 -10.49 -1.70
C LYS A 47 5.05 -9.66 -2.99
N LEU A 48 3.96 -9.40 -3.71
CA LEU A 48 3.99 -8.52 -4.87
C LEU A 48 4.40 -7.10 -4.48
N VAL A 49 3.70 -6.50 -3.52
CA VAL A 49 3.87 -5.10 -3.13
C VAL A 49 5.23 -4.86 -2.47
N MET A 50 5.68 -5.76 -1.59
CA MET A 50 6.90 -5.55 -0.81
C MET A 50 8.18 -5.98 -1.53
N LYS A 51 8.11 -6.96 -2.46
CA LYS A 51 9.32 -7.53 -3.09
C LYS A 51 9.40 -7.35 -4.60
N ARG A 52 8.27 -7.35 -5.31
CA ARG A 52 8.25 -7.42 -6.79
C ARG A 52 7.97 -6.09 -7.47
N ILE A 53 7.38 -5.15 -6.74
CA ILE A 53 7.24 -3.78 -7.22
C ILE A 53 8.53 -3.05 -6.81
N LYS A 54 9.18 -2.52 -7.82
CA LYS A 54 10.35 -1.66 -7.71
C LYS A 54 9.79 -0.26 -7.44
N TRP A 55 10.02 0.26 -6.25
CA TRP A 55 9.42 1.52 -5.80
C TRP A 55 10.35 2.69 -6.10
N SER A 56 11.66 2.48 -5.97
CA SER A 56 12.68 3.46 -6.32
C SER A 56 13.24 3.17 -7.71
N ALA A 57 13.76 4.21 -8.39
CA ALA A 57 14.49 4.04 -9.65
C ALA A 57 15.86 3.37 -9.45
N GLN A 58 16.42 3.44 -8.24
CA GLN A 58 17.67 2.76 -7.89
C GLN A 58 17.49 1.25 -7.81
N ASP A 59 16.27 0.76 -7.56
CA ASP A 59 15.96 -0.66 -7.55
C ASP A 59 16.04 -1.30 -8.96
N GLU A 60 16.12 -0.52 -10.04
CA GLU A 60 16.25 -1.02 -11.42
C GLU A 60 17.66 -1.57 -11.73
N ASP A 61 18.70 -1.09 -11.05
CA ASP A 61 20.09 -1.50 -11.27
C ASP A 61 20.49 -2.74 -10.42
N GLU A 62 19.69 -3.11 -9.43
CA GLU A 62 19.83 -4.35 -8.66
C GLU A 62 19.02 -5.49 -9.31
N GLU A 63 19.41 -5.87 -10.52
CA GLU A 63 19.11 -7.18 -11.08
C GLU A 63 20.21 -8.15 -10.64
N GLU A 64 19.83 -9.22 -9.94
CA GLU A 64 20.68 -10.27 -9.33
C GLU A 64 20.94 -10.06 -7.83
N ASP A 65 19.94 -10.35 -6.99
CA ASP A 65 20.12 -11.32 -5.91
C ASP A 65 18.77 -11.63 -5.25
N GLU A 66 18.33 -12.88 -5.41
CA GLU A 66 17.27 -13.46 -4.60
C GLU A 66 17.78 -13.62 -3.15
N ASP A 67 16.97 -13.17 -2.19
CA ASP A 67 17.00 -13.57 -0.78
C ASP A 67 18.01 -12.91 0.19
N GLU A 68 18.16 -11.59 0.17
CA GLU A 68 18.66 -10.86 1.34
C GLU A 68 17.64 -9.88 1.90
N MET A 69 17.29 -10.05 3.19
CA MET A 69 16.69 -8.99 4.00
C MET A 69 17.77 -7.94 4.25
N LYS A 70 18.06 -7.10 3.25
CA LYS A 70 18.85 -5.89 3.49
C LYS A 70 18.01 -4.92 4.31
N ASP A 71 18.61 -4.45 5.39
CA ASP A 71 18.04 -3.48 6.32
C ASP A 71 17.45 -2.26 5.59
N ASP A 72 16.41 -1.70 6.20
CA ASP A 72 15.51 -0.66 5.70
C ASP A 72 16.17 0.71 5.45
N GLU A 73 17.51 0.82 5.50
CA GLU A 73 18.22 2.10 5.64
C GLU A 73 18.52 2.84 4.33
N GLU A 74 18.45 2.19 3.16
CA GLU A 74 18.73 2.83 1.85
C GLU A 74 17.66 2.56 0.79
N LYS A 75 16.39 2.50 1.16
CA LYS A 75 15.33 2.59 0.14
C LYS A 75 15.30 4.03 -0.36
N GLY A 76 15.47 4.23 -1.68
CA GLY A 76 15.44 5.55 -2.30
C GLY A 76 14.16 6.35 -1.97
N GLU A 77 14.04 7.58 -2.49
CA GLU A 77 12.97 8.55 -2.15
C GLU A 77 11.52 7.99 -2.20
N ASN A 78 11.30 6.85 -2.86
CA ASN A 78 10.04 6.14 -2.91
C ASN A 78 10.16 4.71 -2.37
N PHE A 79 9.43 4.41 -1.29
CA PHE A 79 9.32 3.06 -0.72
C PHE A 79 7.87 2.69 -0.34
N CYS A 80 7.66 1.40 -0.06
CA CYS A 80 6.43 0.88 0.51
C CYS A 80 6.73 0.13 1.81
N ARG A 81 5.92 0.38 2.85
CA ARG A 81 6.04 -0.26 4.16
C ARG A 81 4.70 -0.84 4.61
N LEU A 82 4.77 -1.93 5.36
CA LEU A 82 3.60 -2.51 6.01
C LEU A 82 3.34 -1.77 7.32
N VAL A 83 2.27 -0.99 7.39
CA VAL A 83 1.88 -0.26 8.61
C VAL A 83 1.05 -1.15 9.55
N TRP A 84 0.19 -1.99 9.00
CA TRP A 84 -0.69 -2.86 9.77
C TRP A 84 -1.11 -4.11 9.03
N GLU A 85 -1.15 -5.23 9.75
CA GLU A 85 -1.74 -6.49 9.31
C GLU A 85 -2.59 -7.08 10.42
N GLY A 86 -3.80 -7.54 10.10
CA GLY A 86 -4.68 -8.13 11.09
C GLY A 86 -5.96 -8.71 10.51
N LYS A 87 -6.77 -9.28 11.41
CA LYS A 87 -8.09 -9.81 11.07
C LYS A 87 -9.16 -8.80 11.46
N VAL A 88 -10.07 -8.51 10.54
CA VAL A 88 -11.26 -7.71 10.78
C VAL A 88 -12.49 -8.60 10.85
N THR A 89 -13.47 -8.21 11.67
CA THR A 89 -14.73 -8.95 11.84
C THR A 89 -15.69 -8.77 10.68
N LYS A 90 -15.61 -7.63 9.99
CA LYS A 90 -16.44 -7.25 8.85
C LYS A 90 -15.56 -6.66 7.75
N ALA A 91 -15.79 -7.08 6.51
CA ALA A 91 -15.19 -6.46 5.34
C ALA A 91 -15.83 -5.08 5.10
N ASN A 92 -14.99 -4.05 4.94
CA ASN A 92 -15.45 -2.67 4.78
C ASN A 92 -15.38 -2.18 3.33
N PHE A 93 -14.71 -2.94 2.46
CA PHE A 93 -14.48 -2.58 1.06
C PHE A 93 -15.17 -3.53 0.09
N GLY A 94 -15.59 -2.99 -1.05
CA GLY A 94 -15.98 -3.75 -2.24
C GLY A 94 -14.78 -4.08 -3.11
N GLU A 95 -15.01 -4.27 -4.41
CA GLU A 95 -13.92 -4.49 -5.38
C GLU A 95 -12.81 -3.44 -5.22
N PHE A 96 -11.56 -3.90 -5.36
CA PHE A 96 -10.40 -3.03 -5.25
C PHE A 96 -10.45 -1.87 -6.27
N ARG A 97 -10.31 -0.63 -5.80
CA ARG A 97 -10.27 0.57 -6.64
C ARG A 97 -9.31 1.62 -6.12
N PHE A 98 -8.74 2.38 -7.04
CA PHE A 98 -7.98 3.58 -6.72
C PHE A 98 -8.91 4.78 -6.59
N GLU A 99 -8.72 5.56 -5.53
CA GLU A 99 -9.39 6.82 -5.27
C GLU A 99 -8.34 7.93 -5.17
N ALA A 100 -8.57 9.02 -5.91
CA ALA A 100 -7.71 10.19 -5.85
C ALA A 100 -8.23 11.14 -4.76
N ALA A 101 -7.34 11.56 -3.87
CA ALA A 101 -7.63 12.54 -2.83
C ALA A 101 -6.70 13.74 -3.00
N THR A 102 -7.28 14.92 -3.12
CA THR A 102 -6.55 16.19 -3.31
C THR A 102 -5.97 16.76 -2.01
N SER A 103 -6.37 16.21 -0.86
CA SER A 103 -5.90 16.63 0.46
C SER A 103 -6.07 15.51 1.47
N GLU A 104 -5.35 15.62 2.58
CA GLU A 104 -5.47 14.70 3.72
C GLU A 104 -6.92 14.60 4.24
N GLY A 105 -7.61 15.74 4.34
CA GLY A 105 -9.01 15.78 4.77
C GLY A 105 -9.93 14.97 3.84
N ASN A 106 -9.69 15.04 2.53
CA ASN A 106 -10.46 14.27 1.55
C ASN A 106 -10.16 12.76 1.66
N ALA A 107 -8.88 12.39 1.85
CA ALA A 107 -8.49 11.00 2.08
C ALA A 107 -9.17 10.41 3.33
N ARG A 108 -9.20 11.18 4.42
CA ARG A 108 -9.88 10.81 5.66
C ARG A 108 -11.39 10.67 5.46
N ASP A 109 -12.03 11.58 4.71
CA ASP A 109 -13.46 11.53 4.45
C ASP A 109 -13.86 10.31 3.59
N ILE A 110 -13.01 9.90 2.63
CA ILE A 110 -13.20 8.66 1.87
C ILE A 110 -13.26 7.44 2.79
N LEU A 111 -12.32 7.36 3.75
CA LEU A 111 -12.25 6.25 4.70
C LEU A 111 -13.36 6.31 5.76
N ARG A 112 -13.74 7.52 6.19
CA ARG A 112 -14.86 7.73 7.12
C ARG A 112 -16.17 7.21 6.56
N ARG A 113 -16.44 7.42 5.25
CA ARG A 113 -17.62 6.85 4.57
C ARG A 113 -17.64 5.32 4.61
N LYS A 114 -16.48 4.69 4.78
CA LYS A 114 -16.30 3.24 4.90
C LYS A 114 -16.16 2.76 6.35
N GLY A 115 -16.21 3.68 7.33
CA GLY A 115 -16.09 3.39 8.76
C GLY A 115 -14.69 2.98 9.21
N VAL A 116 -13.66 3.40 8.47
CA VAL A 116 -12.25 2.99 8.67
C VAL A 116 -11.28 4.17 8.64
N GLU A 117 -11.72 5.35 9.08
CA GLU A 117 -10.88 6.56 9.16
C GLU A 117 -9.59 6.37 9.99
N GLN A 118 -9.61 5.47 10.97
CA GLN A 118 -8.47 5.17 11.83
C GLN A 118 -7.26 4.61 11.07
N TYR A 119 -7.47 4.04 9.87
CA TYR A 119 -6.35 3.58 9.04
C TYR A 119 -5.50 4.74 8.54
N TRP A 120 -6.09 5.92 8.35
CA TRP A 120 -5.35 7.12 8.00
C TRP A 120 -4.55 7.66 9.18
N ASP A 121 -5.17 7.69 10.38
CA ASP A 121 -4.50 8.13 11.61
C ASP A 121 -3.27 7.26 11.93
N LEU A 122 -3.35 5.96 11.64
CA LEU A 122 -2.26 5.01 11.87
C LEU A 122 -1.01 5.29 11.02
N ILE A 123 -1.21 5.73 9.78
CA ILE A 123 -0.09 6.08 8.88
C ILE A 123 0.61 7.30 9.44
N LYS A 124 -0.16 8.31 9.87
CA LYS A 124 0.38 9.55 10.45
C LYS A 124 1.16 9.30 11.73
N SER A 125 0.67 8.42 12.62
CA SER A 125 1.43 8.06 13.81
C SER A 125 2.72 7.33 13.47
N TYR A 126 2.67 6.40 12.51
CA TYR A 126 3.84 5.64 12.10
C TYR A 126 4.91 6.55 11.47
N ASP A 127 4.51 7.55 10.69
CA ASP A 127 5.45 8.48 10.07
C ASP A 127 6.18 9.36 11.10
N GLN A 128 5.46 9.79 12.15
CA GLN A 128 6.05 10.53 13.27
C GLN A 128 7.04 9.68 14.07
N ASP A 129 6.74 8.39 14.27
CA ASP A 129 7.64 7.47 14.96
C ASP A 129 8.88 7.13 14.12
N ALA A 130 8.75 7.08 12.79
CA ALA A 130 9.88 6.84 11.88
C ALA A 130 10.86 8.03 11.78
N GLN A 131 10.43 9.24 12.18
CA GLN A 131 11.26 10.46 12.19
C GLN A 131 11.94 10.71 13.54
N ARG A 132 11.70 9.87 14.55
CA ARG A 132 12.32 9.94 15.88
C ARG A 132 13.52 9.03 16.02
#